data_AF-A0A523MTB7-F1
#
_entry.id   AF-A0A523MTB7-F1
#
_cell.length_a   1.000
_cell.length_b   1.000
_cell.length_c   1.000
_cell.angle_alpha   90.00
_cell.angle_beta   90.00
_cell.angle_gamma   90.00
#
_symmetry.space_group_name_H-M   'P 1'
#
loop_
_entity.id
_entity.type
_entity.pdbx_description
1 polymer ?
#
loop_
_entity_poly.entity_id
_entity_poly.type
_entity_poly.pdbx_seq_one_letter_code
_entity_poly.pdbx_strand_id
1 'polypeptide(L)' 'EELQAIENRARQSGAKLIVTTEKDAVKLQEHAFGLPVYAVRITLEILEGQDEWERHLLDRA' A
#
# COMPACT_ATOMS: atom_id res chain seq x y z
N GLU A 1 -5.98 -15.33 11.67
CA GLU A 1 -6.69 -14.86 12.89
C GLU A 1 -6.68 -13.33 13.02
N GLU A 2 -5.52 -12.66 12.98
CA GLU A 2 -5.45 -11.20 13.14
C GLU A 2 -6.19 -10.39 12.05
N LEU A 3 -6.08 -10.78 10.78
CA LEU A 3 -6.73 -10.06 9.68
C LEU A 3 -8.26 -10.12 9.76
N GLN A 4 -8.80 -11.26 10.21
CA GLN A 4 -10.22 -11.41 10.45
C GLN A 4 -10.69 -10.57 11.64
N ALA A 5 -9.86 -10.43 12.69
CA ALA A 5 -10.14 -9.52 13.79
C ALA A 5 -10.10 -8.04 13.37
N ILE A 6 -9.22 -7.66 12.43
CA ILE A 6 -9.21 -6.32 11.83
C ILE A 6 -10.52 -6.09 11.05
N GLU A 7 -10.92 -7.02 10.20
CA GLU A 7 -12.15 -6.89 9.42
C GLU A 7 -13.40 -6.83 10.32
N ASN A 8 -13.48 -7.67 11.34
CA ASN A 8 -14.59 -7.66 12.28
C ASN A 8 -14.71 -6.31 12.99
N ARG A 9 -13.59 -5.74 13.45
CA ARG A 9 -13.57 -4.41 14.07
C ARG A 9 -14.01 -3.32 13.09
N ALA A 10 -13.55 -3.38 11.84
CA ALA A 10 -13.96 -2.42 10.80
C ALA A 10 -15.47 -2.50 10.50
N ARG A 11 -16.02 -3.71 10.41
CA ARG A 11 -17.48 -3.89 10.24
C ARG A 11 -18.27 -3.38 11.44
N GLN A 12 -17.81 -3.68 12.66
CA GLN A 12 -18.46 -3.26 13.90
C GLN A 12 -18.46 -1.73 14.08
N SER A 13 -17.43 -1.04 13.59
CA SER A 13 -17.39 0.43 13.59
C SER A 13 -18.22 1.08 12.46
N GLY A 14 -18.84 0.27 11.60
CA GLY A 14 -19.61 0.75 10.44
C GLY A 14 -18.75 1.19 9.26
N ALA A 15 -17.45 0.87 9.26
CA ALA A 15 -16.55 1.18 8.15
C ALA A 15 -17.04 0.51 6.85
N LYS A 16 -16.87 1.22 5.73
CA LYS A 16 -17.31 0.76 4.40
C LYS A 16 -16.19 0.16 3.57
N LEU A 17 -14.95 0.40 3.97
CA LEU A 17 -13.75 -0.06 3.30
C LEU A 17 -12.59 -0.12 4.30
N ILE A 18 -11.54 -0.84 3.93
CA ILE A 18 -10.25 -0.88 4.62
C ILE A 18 -9.22 -0.20 3.73
N VAL A 19 -8.40 0.66 4.30
CA VAL A 19 -7.27 1.29 3.62
C VAL A 19 -5.97 0.78 4.23
N THR A 20 -4.99 0.47 3.38
CA THR A 20 -3.67 0.00 3.80
C THR A 20 -2.55 0.61 2.96
N THR A 21 -1.29 0.29 3.28
CA THR A 21 -0.13 0.69 2.49
C THR A 21 0.08 -0.26 1.30
N GLU A 22 0.72 0.20 0.22
CA GLU A 22 1.09 -0.68 -0.91
C GLU A 22 1.88 -1.92 -0.48
N LYS A 23 2.84 -1.73 0.44
CA LYS A 23 3.66 -2.82 0.99
C LYS A 23 2.82 -3.91 1.64
N ASP A 24 1.83 -3.53 2.45
CA ASP A 24 0.97 -4.51 3.11
C ASP A 24 -0.07 -5.09 2.13
N ALA A 25 -0.55 -4.31 1.17
CA ALA A 25 -1.49 -4.78 0.15
C ALA A 25 -0.95 -5.98 -0.65
N VAL A 26 0.36 -6.02 -0.96
CA VAL A 26 1.01 -7.18 -1.61
C VAL A 26 0.78 -8.47 -0.81
N LYS A 27 0.83 -8.39 0.52
CA LYS A 27 0.64 -9.55 1.41
C LYS A 27 -0.83 -9.94 1.59
N LEU A 28 -1.75 -9.00 1.34
CA LEU A 28 -3.18 -9.20 1.54
C LEU A 28 -3.91 -9.76 0.31
N GLN A 29 -3.24 -9.86 -0.85
CA GLN A 29 -3.89 -10.30 -2.11
C GLN A 29 -4.48 -11.71 -2.03
N GLU A 30 -3.86 -12.60 -1.25
CA GLU A 30 -4.31 -13.99 -1.08
C GLU A 30 -5.45 -14.13 -0.06
N HIS A 31 -5.83 -13.03 0.60
CA HIS A 31 -6.83 -13.05 1.67
C HIS A 31 -8.15 -12.48 1.18
N ALA A 32 -9.23 -13.23 1.41
CA ALA A 32 -10.57 -12.77 1.15
C ALA A 32 -11.06 -11.87 2.29
N PHE A 33 -11.37 -10.62 1.95
CA PHE A 33 -12.08 -9.67 2.81
C PHE A 33 -13.49 -9.49 2.24
N GLY A 34 -14.50 -9.40 3.11
CA GLY A 34 -15.84 -9.01 2.68
C GLY A 34 -16.09 -7.50 2.73
N LEU A 35 -15.15 -6.70 3.23
CA LEU A 35 -15.07 -5.27 2.94
C LEU A 35 -14.09 -5.00 1.80
N PRO A 36 -14.36 -4.03 0.91
CA PRO A 36 -13.37 -3.58 -0.07
C PRO A 36 -12.08 -3.13 0.62
N VAL A 37 -10.94 -3.58 0.09
CA VAL A 37 -9.60 -3.18 0.57
C VAL A 37 -8.92 -2.36 -0.51
N TYR A 38 -8.44 -1.17 -0.14
CA TYR A 38 -7.68 -0.27 -1.01
C TYR A 38 -6.29 -0.03 -0.46
N ALA A 39 -5.33 0.14 -1.37
CA ALA A 39 -3.98 0.58 -1.02
C ALA A 39 -3.83 2.08 -1.32
N VAL A 40 -3.26 2.83 -0.38
CA VAL A 40 -2.81 4.20 -0.66
C VAL A 40 -1.45 4.12 -1.34
N ARG A 41 -1.42 4.63 -2.57
CA ARG A 41 -0.19 4.81 -3.36
C ARG A 41 0.30 6.24 -3.24
N ILE A 42 1.58 6.38 -2.93
CA ILE A 42 2.26 7.67 -2.86
C ILE A 42 3.30 7.67 -3.97
N THR A 43 3.20 8.65 -4.87
CA THR A 43 4.19 8.86 -5.94
C THR A 43 5.09 10.03 -5.54
N LEU A 44 6.39 9.88 -5.78
CA LEU A 44 7.37 10.95 -5.64
C LEU A 44 7.87 11.33 -7.03
N GLU A 45 8.05 12.62 -7.25
CA GLU A 45 8.62 13.19 -8.47
C GLU A 45 9.80 14.08 -8.07
N ILE A 46 10.96 13.85 -8.69
CA ILE A 46 12.13 14.70 -8.51
C ILE A 46 12.01 15.85 -9.50
N LEU A 47 11.76 17.06 -8.99
CA LEU A 47 11.55 18.24 -9.83
C LEU A 47 12.85 18.74 -10.48
N GLU A 48 13.98 18.57 -9.79
CA GLU A 48 15.31 19.00 -10.24
C GLU A 48 16.37 17.99 -9.80
N GLY A 49 17.36 17.73 -10.66
CA GLY A 49 18.45 16.81 -10.35
C GLY A 49 18.14 15.33 -10.59
N GLN A 50 17.09 15.01 -11.34
CA GLN A 50 16.78 13.63 -11.76
C GLN A 50 17.96 12.98 -12.49
N ASP A 51 18.60 13.70 -13.44
CA ASP A 51 19.74 13.17 -14.20
C ASP A 51 20.95 12.82 -13.31
N GLU A 52 21.23 13.67 -12.31
CA GLU A 52 22.28 13.43 -11.32
C GLU A 52 21.92 12.24 -10.41
N TRP A 53 20.67 12.18 -9.95
CA TRP A 53 20.14 11.07 -9.15
C TRP A 53 20.28 9.74 -9.89
N GLU A 54 19.88 9.68 -11.16
CA GLU A 54 19.98 8.48 -11.99
C GLU A 54 21.44 8.08 -12.23
N ARG A 55 22.33 9.03 -12.52
CA ARG A 55 23.76 8.76 -12.72
C ARG A 55 24.41 8.09 -11.51
N HIS A 56 24.09 8.54 -10.29
CA HIS A 56 24.74 8.03 -9.07
C HIS A 56 24.07 6.80 -8.46
N LEU A 57 22.77 6.56 -8.72
CA LEU A 57 22.02 5.49 -8.06
C LEU A 57 21.67 4.30 -8.97
N LEU A 58 21.56 4.53 -10.27
CA LEU A 58 21.22 3.47 -11.22
C LEU A 58 22.42 2.93 -11.98
N ASP A 59 23.64 3.29 -11.54
CA ASP A 59 24.93 3.03 -12.18
C ASP A 59 24.91 1.70 -12.96
N ARG A 60 24.57 1.80 -14.26
CA ARG A 60 24.59 0.69 -15.21
C ARG A 60 26.04 0.59 -15.68
N ALA A 61 26.86 -0.06 -14.86
CA ALA A 61 28.08 -0.69 -15.36
C ALA A 61 27.72 -1.90 -16.23
#